data_AF-A0A958ZNR5-F1
#
_entry.id   AF-A0A958ZNR5-F1
#
_cell.length_a   1.000
_cell.length_b   1.000
_cell.length_c   1.000
_cell.angle_alpha   90.00
_cell.angle_beta   90.00
_cell.angle_gamma   90.00
#
_symmetry.space_group_name_H-M   'P 1'
#
loop_
_entity.id
_entity.type
_entity.pdbx_description
1 polymer ?
#
loop_
_entity_poly.entity_id
_entity_poly.type
_entity_poly.pdbx_seq_one_letter_code
_entity_poly.pdbx_strand_id
1 'polypeptide(L)'
;KERSCLINKSRSTLIQTANNLRLIDKEKDEKGQGSELAEIFLYGIMKHHYGALSVVPKIFYKQNAQDNAKGMDSVHIVVDLENNDFTLWFGEAKFYNNIQNVRIDKIVSSVNASLQTDKLKKENSIITSVSDLDDLISNEVLRENIKNVLSYKTSLDELKPRLHIPILLLHECSITEAQDSLTDEYRDKIKEYHKDRAEVYFKKQIKKCGGIHKYSDIHFHIILFPVPGKEPIVQQFIDNVEHYKRQ
;
A
#
# COMPACT_ATOMS: atom_id res chain seq x y z
N LYS A 1 21.54 -7.26 7.10
CA LYS A 1 22.57 -6.47 7.87
C LYS A 1 22.24 -4.97 8.03
N GLU A 2 21.51 -4.33 7.11
CA GLU A 2 21.09 -2.93 7.27
C GLU A 2 20.00 -2.76 8.34
N ARG A 3 18.97 -3.64 8.40
CA ARG A 3 17.85 -3.50 9.36
C ARG A 3 18.23 -3.74 10.83
N SER A 4 19.17 -4.64 11.13
CA SER A 4 19.66 -4.86 12.49
C SER A 4 20.49 -3.69 13.03
N CYS A 5 20.98 -2.79 12.16
CA CYS A 5 21.57 -1.51 12.55
C CYS A 5 20.52 -0.42 12.85
N LEU A 6 19.22 -0.66 12.58
CA LEU A 6 18.15 0.34 12.64
C LEU A 6 17.37 0.39 13.96
N ILE A 7 17.52 -0.61 14.83
CA ILE A 7 16.78 -0.66 16.11
C ILE A 7 17.33 0.40 17.10
N ASN A 8 18.56 0.91 16.88
CA ASN A 8 19.24 1.84 17.80
C ASN A 8 19.73 3.17 17.16
N LYS A 9 19.30 3.54 15.94
CA LYS A 9 19.71 4.80 15.27
C LYS A 9 18.54 5.57 14.65
N SER A 10 17.51 5.86 15.45
CA SER A 10 16.26 6.48 14.99
C SER A 10 16.46 7.77 14.19
N ARG A 11 17.34 8.66 14.63
CA ARG A 11 17.47 10.00 14.04
C ARG A 11 18.13 10.00 12.65
N SER A 12 19.24 9.30 12.45
CA SER A 12 19.90 9.25 11.14
C SER A 12 19.05 8.55 10.08
N THR A 13 18.29 7.52 10.49
CA THR A 13 17.35 6.82 9.60
C THR A 13 16.18 7.72 9.22
N LEU A 14 15.65 8.52 10.14
CA LEU A 14 14.60 9.49 9.85
C LEU A 14 15.09 10.57 8.88
N ILE A 15 16.32 11.09 9.04
CA ILE A 15 16.93 12.05 8.11
C ILE A 15 17.10 11.44 6.72
N GLN A 16 17.64 10.23 6.61
CA GLN A 16 17.82 9.55 5.32
C GLN A 16 16.48 9.24 4.65
N THR A 17 15.48 8.79 5.42
CA THR A 17 14.13 8.53 4.90
C THR A 17 13.47 9.82 4.44
N ALA A 18 13.59 10.90 5.21
CA ALA A 18 13.09 12.22 4.84
C ALA A 18 13.70 12.68 3.50
N ASN A 19 15.02 12.56 3.34
CA ASN A 19 15.72 12.90 2.09
C ASN A 19 15.22 12.12 0.87
N ASN A 20 14.83 10.86 1.05
CA ASN A 20 14.30 10.01 -0.03
C ASN A 20 12.83 10.32 -0.39
N LEU A 21 12.09 11.06 0.44
CA LEU A 21 10.73 11.48 0.11
C LEU A 21 10.75 12.58 -0.96
N ARG A 22 9.96 12.37 -2.02
CA ARG A 22 9.83 13.25 -3.21
C ARG A 22 9.06 14.56 -2.94
N LEU A 23 8.95 14.96 -1.67
CA LEU A 23 8.11 16.09 -1.23
C LEU A 23 8.65 17.48 -1.61
N ILE A 24 9.66 17.58 -2.48
CA ILE A 24 10.26 18.86 -2.86
C ILE A 24 10.36 18.94 -4.38
N ASP A 25 9.23 19.25 -4.99
CA ASP A 25 9.17 20.18 -6.13
C ASP A 25 7.95 21.06 -5.90
N LYS A 26 8.13 22.09 -5.05
CA LYS A 26 7.08 23.04 -4.62
C LYS A 26 6.38 23.75 -5.79
N GLU A 27 6.92 23.66 -7.01
CA GLU A 27 6.43 24.39 -8.18
C GLU A 27 5.62 23.55 -9.18
N LYS A 28 5.49 22.22 -9.02
CA LYS A 28 4.89 21.39 -10.10
C LYS A 28 3.76 20.42 -9.76
N ASP A 29 3.45 20.08 -8.50
CA ASP A 29 2.39 19.10 -8.25
C ASP A 29 1.61 19.31 -6.94
N GLU A 30 0.53 20.10 -6.99
CA GLU A 30 -0.59 20.02 -6.03
C GLU A 30 -1.23 18.60 -6.01
N LYS A 31 -0.96 17.77 -7.03
CA LYS A 31 -1.56 16.44 -7.19
C LYS A 31 -0.90 15.33 -6.37
N GLY A 32 0.29 15.56 -5.82
CA GLY A 32 1.08 14.54 -5.10
C GLY A 32 1.06 14.64 -3.58
N GLN A 33 0.70 15.81 -3.03
CA GLN A 33 0.81 16.07 -1.59
C GLN A 33 -0.12 15.16 -0.78
N GLY A 34 0.48 14.25 0.00
CA GLY A 34 -0.20 13.29 0.86
C GLY A 34 -0.30 11.86 0.32
N SER A 35 0.20 11.57 -0.89
CA SER A 35 0.28 10.19 -1.39
C SER A 35 1.23 9.35 -0.55
N GLU A 36 2.41 9.89 -0.23
CA GLU A 36 3.42 9.22 0.59
C GLU A 36 2.90 8.92 2.01
N LEU A 37 2.10 9.82 2.58
CA LEU A 37 1.48 9.60 3.87
C LEU A 37 0.52 8.41 3.83
N ALA A 38 -0.27 8.27 2.76
CA ALA A 38 -1.16 7.13 2.57
C ALA A 38 -0.38 5.82 2.42
N GLU A 39 0.72 5.83 1.67
CA GLU A 39 1.63 4.69 1.51
C GLU A 39 2.20 4.25 2.87
N ILE A 40 2.68 5.21 3.68
CA ILE A 40 3.21 4.96 5.04
C ILE A 40 2.12 4.41 5.96
N PHE A 41 0.90 4.95 5.88
CA PHE A 41 -0.22 4.48 6.71
C PHE A 41 -0.62 3.06 6.34
N LEU A 42 -0.71 2.75 5.04
CA LEU A 42 -0.97 1.38 4.56
C LEU A 42 0.12 0.42 5.03
N TYR A 43 1.39 0.81 4.93
CA TYR A 43 2.50 0.02 5.48
C TYR A 43 2.30 -0.29 6.97
N GLY A 44 1.90 0.70 7.76
CA GLY A 44 1.61 0.53 9.18
C GLY A 44 0.50 -0.50 9.43
N ILE A 45 -0.60 -0.42 8.69
CA ILE A 45 -1.70 -1.40 8.77
C ILE A 45 -1.20 -2.80 8.39
N MET A 46 -0.48 -2.94 7.27
CA MET A 46 0.05 -4.22 6.82
C MET A 46 0.96 -4.86 7.86
N LYS A 47 1.86 -4.08 8.45
CA LYS A 47 2.79 -4.58 9.47
C LYS A 47 2.11 -4.93 10.78
N HIS A 48 1.26 -4.06 11.31
CA HIS A 48 0.75 -4.18 12.68
C HIS A 48 -0.56 -4.96 12.78
N HIS A 49 -1.41 -4.91 11.75
CA HIS A 49 -2.68 -5.65 11.75
C HIS A 49 -2.53 -7.02 11.09
N TYR A 50 -1.85 -7.11 9.96
CA TYR A 50 -1.71 -8.36 9.20
C TYR A 50 -0.40 -9.12 9.48
N GLY A 51 0.49 -8.58 10.32
CA GLY A 51 1.79 -9.21 10.60
C GLY A 51 2.68 -9.35 9.37
N ALA A 52 2.44 -8.54 8.33
CA ALA A 52 3.04 -8.74 7.03
C ALA A 52 4.51 -8.30 6.98
N LEU A 53 5.35 -9.12 6.37
CA LEU A 53 6.76 -8.84 6.10
C LEU A 53 6.85 -7.88 4.91
N SER A 54 7.49 -6.72 5.10
CA SER A 54 7.74 -5.80 3.99
C SER A 54 8.99 -6.20 3.22
N VAL A 55 8.77 -6.63 1.96
CA VAL A 55 9.80 -7.22 1.09
C VAL A 55 10.43 -6.21 0.14
N VAL A 56 9.70 -5.15 -0.22
CA VAL A 56 10.25 -4.04 -1.01
C VAL A 56 9.82 -2.73 -0.37
N PRO A 57 10.64 -2.13 0.51
CA PRO A 57 10.35 -0.80 0.99
C PRO A 57 10.74 0.19 -0.12
N LYS A 58 9.86 0.37 -1.11
CA LYS A 58 10.08 1.22 -2.31
C LYS A 58 10.42 2.68 -1.97
N ILE A 59 10.18 3.12 -0.73
CA ILE A 59 10.65 4.40 -0.18
C ILE A 59 12.18 4.53 -0.27
N PHE A 60 12.94 3.43 -0.23
CA PHE A 60 14.41 3.46 -0.29
C PHE A 60 14.98 3.21 -1.71
N TYR A 61 14.21 2.62 -2.62
CA TYR A 61 14.69 2.18 -3.94
C TYR A 61 14.25 3.07 -5.12
N LYS A 62 13.51 4.16 -4.90
CA LYS A 62 13.17 5.15 -5.95
C LYS A 62 14.41 6.00 -6.33
N GLN A 63 15.47 5.40 -6.85
CA GLN A 63 16.73 6.08 -7.20
C GLN A 63 16.70 6.85 -8.54
N ASN A 64 15.74 6.61 -9.43
CA ASN A 64 15.66 7.31 -10.73
C ASN A 64 14.34 8.07 -10.90
N ALA A 65 14.44 9.38 -11.14
CA ALA A 65 13.31 10.28 -11.39
C ALA A 65 12.55 9.99 -12.70
N GLN A 66 13.17 9.25 -13.64
CA GLN A 66 12.63 8.93 -14.97
C GLN A 66 11.98 7.54 -15.08
N ASP A 67 11.99 6.71 -14.04
CA ASP A 67 11.33 5.40 -14.10
C ASP A 67 9.81 5.57 -13.91
N ASN A 68 9.11 5.81 -15.04
CA ASN A 68 7.67 6.07 -15.12
C ASN A 68 6.78 4.84 -14.82
N ALA A 69 7.34 3.76 -14.29
CA ALA A 69 6.54 2.63 -13.83
C ALA A 69 5.92 2.94 -12.47
N LYS A 70 4.69 3.48 -12.49
CA LYS A 70 3.77 3.46 -11.35
C LYS A 70 3.54 1.99 -10.95
N GLY A 71 4.37 1.50 -10.03
CA GLY A 71 4.23 0.18 -9.41
C GLY A 71 3.32 0.21 -8.20
N MET A 72 3.13 -0.93 -7.55
CA MET A 72 2.30 -1.03 -6.33
C MET A 72 2.84 -0.12 -5.24
N ASP A 73 1.92 0.54 -4.53
CA ASP A 73 2.21 1.47 -3.43
C ASP A 73 2.84 0.76 -2.22
N SER A 74 2.48 -0.51 -2.00
CA SER A 74 3.15 -1.35 -1.01
C SER A 74 3.22 -2.82 -1.43
N VAL A 75 4.29 -3.51 -1.00
CA VAL A 75 4.52 -4.93 -1.29
C VAL A 75 4.89 -5.66 -0.01
N HIS A 76 4.07 -6.63 0.38
CA HIS A 76 4.25 -7.42 1.59
C HIS A 76 4.03 -8.91 1.34
N ILE A 77 4.59 -9.74 2.22
CA ILE A 77 4.34 -11.17 2.29
C ILE A 77 3.82 -11.50 3.69
N VAL A 78 2.71 -12.23 3.76
CA VAL A 78 2.26 -12.86 5.01
C VAL A 78 2.60 -14.34 4.91
N VAL A 79 3.34 -14.85 5.90
CA VAL A 79 3.84 -16.23 5.93
C VAL A 79 2.93 -17.10 6.78
N ASP A 80 2.68 -18.31 6.29
CA ASP A 80 2.07 -19.40 7.04
C ASP A 80 3.15 -20.45 7.29
N LEU A 81 3.75 -20.37 8.48
CA LEU A 81 4.85 -21.26 8.88
C LEU A 81 4.37 -22.69 9.16
N GLU A 82 3.11 -22.88 9.50
CA GLU A 82 2.55 -24.21 9.79
C GLU A 82 2.39 -25.02 8.50
N ASN A 83 1.91 -24.36 7.44
CA ASN A 83 1.68 -24.99 6.14
C ASN A 83 2.84 -24.82 5.14
N ASN A 84 3.92 -24.11 5.51
CA ASN A 84 4.98 -23.67 4.59
C ASN A 84 4.45 -22.95 3.35
N ASP A 85 3.41 -22.13 3.53
CA ASP A 85 2.78 -21.35 2.46
C ASP A 85 2.87 -19.84 2.73
N PHE A 86 2.41 -19.05 1.78
CA PHE A 86 2.41 -17.60 1.89
C PHE A 86 1.29 -16.96 1.07
N THR A 87 0.99 -15.71 1.42
CA THR A 87 0.20 -14.82 0.58
C THR A 87 1.01 -13.59 0.20
N LEU A 88 0.83 -13.13 -1.03
CA LEU A 88 1.48 -11.94 -1.55
C LEU A 88 0.49 -10.77 -1.55
N TRP A 89 0.91 -9.65 -0.98
CA TRP A 89 0.06 -8.48 -0.77
C TRP A 89 0.56 -7.30 -1.59
N PHE A 90 -0.24 -6.88 -2.57
CA PHE A 90 0.02 -5.73 -3.44
C PHE A 90 -0.94 -4.60 -3.13
N GLY A 91 -0.47 -3.64 -2.35
CA GLY A 91 -1.29 -2.57 -1.84
C GLY A 91 -1.37 -1.34 -2.74
N GLU A 92 -2.53 -0.70 -2.70
CA GLU A 92 -2.83 0.59 -3.32
C GLU A 92 -3.37 1.54 -2.25
N ALA A 93 -2.83 2.76 -2.16
CA ALA A 93 -3.20 3.74 -1.17
C ALA A 93 -3.51 5.10 -1.81
N LYS A 94 -4.56 5.76 -1.33
CA LYS A 94 -4.92 7.12 -1.76
C LYS A 94 -5.39 7.95 -0.58
N PHE A 95 -5.03 9.23 -0.59
CA PHE A 95 -5.55 10.22 0.33
C PHE A 95 -6.42 11.25 -0.39
N TYR A 96 -7.74 11.14 -0.24
CA TYR A 96 -8.72 11.98 -0.91
C TYR A 96 -9.40 12.98 0.04
N ASN A 97 -9.87 14.10 -0.52
CA ASN A 97 -10.70 15.05 0.23
C ASN A 97 -12.16 14.55 0.36
N ASN A 98 -12.52 13.48 -0.37
CA ASN A 98 -13.76 12.73 -0.22
C ASN A 98 -13.67 11.43 -1.04
N ILE A 99 -14.58 10.49 -0.77
CA ILE A 99 -14.70 9.21 -1.49
C ILE A 99 -15.97 9.14 -2.34
N GLN A 100 -16.33 10.26 -2.98
CA GLN A 100 -17.44 10.29 -3.95
C GLN A 100 -17.13 9.43 -5.19
N ASN A 101 -18.17 9.10 -5.95
CA ASN A 101 -18.13 8.17 -7.07
C ASN A 101 -16.99 8.45 -8.08
N VAL A 102 -16.69 9.71 -8.38
CA VAL A 102 -15.63 10.11 -9.33
C VAL A 102 -14.22 9.74 -8.82
N ARG A 103 -14.00 9.80 -7.50
CA ARG A 103 -12.71 9.44 -6.89
C ARG A 103 -12.52 7.92 -6.86
N ILE A 104 -13.60 7.17 -6.64
CA ILE A 104 -13.60 5.71 -6.69
C ILE A 104 -13.15 5.19 -8.06
N ASP A 105 -13.55 5.82 -9.17
CA ASP A 105 -13.14 5.39 -10.52
C ASP A 105 -11.62 5.44 -10.73
N LYS A 106 -10.94 6.40 -10.10
CA LYS A 106 -9.48 6.54 -10.21
C LYS A 106 -8.76 5.38 -9.55
N ILE A 107 -9.13 5.03 -8.32
CA ILE A 107 -8.50 3.92 -7.60
C ILE A 107 -8.85 2.56 -8.23
N VAL A 108 -10.08 2.37 -8.71
CA VAL A 108 -10.48 1.17 -9.47
C VAL A 108 -9.62 1.03 -10.73
N SER A 109 -9.38 2.13 -11.44
CA SER A 109 -8.51 2.12 -12.62
C SER A 109 -7.05 1.80 -12.27
N SER A 110 -6.56 2.30 -11.13
CA SER A 110 -5.21 1.98 -10.63
C SER A 110 -5.07 0.48 -10.34
N VAL A 111 -6.00 -0.08 -9.56
CA VAL A 111 -6.04 -1.51 -9.23
C VAL A 111 -6.16 -2.37 -10.50
N ASN A 112 -7.01 -1.99 -11.45
CA ASN A 112 -7.12 -2.73 -12.71
C ASN A 112 -5.79 -2.73 -13.50
N ALA A 113 -5.12 -1.59 -13.58
CA ALA A 113 -3.83 -1.48 -14.27
C ALA A 113 -2.76 -2.31 -13.56
N SER A 114 -2.80 -2.38 -12.24
CA SER A 114 -1.81 -3.07 -11.43
C SER A 114 -1.92 -4.60 -11.51
N LEU A 115 -3.12 -5.11 -11.81
CA LEU A 115 -3.40 -6.54 -12.03
C LEU A 115 -3.07 -7.04 -13.45
N GLN A 116 -2.58 -6.19 -14.35
CA GLN A 116 -2.17 -6.63 -15.69
C GLN A 116 -0.93 -7.53 -15.61
N THR A 117 -0.85 -8.52 -16.50
CA THR A 117 0.19 -9.56 -16.51
C THR A 117 1.60 -8.98 -16.50
N ASP A 118 1.87 -7.97 -17.32
CA ASP A 118 3.17 -7.29 -17.39
C ASP A 118 3.53 -6.59 -16.08
N LYS A 119 2.54 -5.98 -15.42
CA LYS A 119 2.72 -5.31 -14.12
C LYS A 119 3.00 -6.30 -13.01
N LEU A 120 2.20 -7.37 -12.89
CA LEU A 120 2.42 -8.41 -11.88
C LEU A 120 3.78 -9.09 -12.07
N LYS A 121 4.16 -9.43 -13.31
CA LYS A 121 5.48 -10.03 -13.59
C LYS A 121 6.64 -9.08 -13.28
N LYS A 122 6.47 -7.77 -13.56
CA LYS A 122 7.48 -6.76 -13.19
C LYS A 122 7.65 -6.67 -11.68
N GLU A 123 6.56 -6.62 -10.92
CA GLU A 123 6.61 -6.57 -9.45
C GLU A 123 7.24 -7.85 -8.86
N ASN A 124 6.85 -9.02 -9.34
CA ASN A 124 7.44 -10.29 -8.92
C ASN A 124 8.96 -10.31 -9.15
N SER A 125 9.42 -9.83 -10.31
CA SER A 125 10.85 -9.76 -10.62
C SER A 125 11.61 -8.86 -9.64
N ILE A 126 11.01 -7.76 -9.19
CA ILE A 126 11.64 -6.87 -8.20
C ILE A 126 11.80 -7.61 -6.87
N ILE A 127 10.76 -8.31 -6.43
CA ILE A 127 10.73 -9.08 -5.18
C ILE A 127 11.79 -10.20 -5.17
N THR A 128 11.92 -10.93 -6.27
CA THR A 128 12.89 -12.03 -6.36
C THR A 128 14.33 -11.55 -6.54
N SER A 129 14.54 -10.29 -6.97
CA SER A 129 15.87 -9.74 -7.20
C SER A 129 16.47 -9.07 -5.96
N VAL A 130 15.66 -8.77 -4.94
CA VAL A 130 16.15 -8.20 -3.68
C VAL A 130 16.64 -9.30 -2.76
N SER A 131 17.87 -9.15 -2.24
CA SER A 131 18.44 -10.04 -1.21
C SER A 131 17.65 -10.02 0.10
N ASP A 132 16.78 -9.02 0.29
CA ASP A 132 15.95 -8.86 1.48
C ASP A 132 15.06 -10.08 1.75
N LEU A 133 14.63 -10.82 0.71
CA LEU A 133 13.84 -12.04 0.91
C LEU A 133 14.63 -13.11 1.69
N ASP A 134 15.94 -13.21 1.43
CA ASP A 134 16.82 -14.19 2.08
C ASP A 134 17.05 -13.84 3.56
N ASP A 135 17.14 -12.54 3.88
CA ASP A 135 17.27 -12.04 5.26
C ASP A 135 15.92 -12.13 6.03
N LEU A 136 14.78 -11.98 5.35
CA LEU A 136 13.45 -11.92 5.99
C LEU A 136 12.87 -13.29 6.31
N ILE A 137 13.20 -14.31 5.52
CA ILE A 137 12.60 -15.64 5.61
C ILE A 137 13.72 -16.67 5.83
N SER A 138 13.90 -17.07 7.09
CA SER A 138 14.93 -18.04 7.49
C SER A 138 14.60 -19.48 7.07
N ASN A 139 13.31 -19.82 6.96
CA ASN A 139 12.85 -21.11 6.47
C ASN A 139 13.15 -21.25 4.97
N GLU A 140 14.11 -22.09 4.64
CA GLU A 140 14.59 -22.31 3.27
C GLU A 140 13.51 -22.89 2.34
N VAL A 141 12.70 -23.83 2.82
CA VAL A 141 11.63 -24.45 2.04
C VAL A 141 10.58 -23.41 1.64
N LEU A 142 10.14 -22.60 2.59
CA LEU A 142 9.19 -21.52 2.34
C LEU A 142 9.78 -20.47 1.40
N ARG A 143 11.06 -20.11 1.60
CA ARG A 143 11.74 -19.13 0.76
C ARG A 143 11.86 -19.59 -0.70
N GLU A 144 12.22 -20.85 -0.93
CA GLU A 144 12.28 -21.42 -2.28
C GLU A 144 10.88 -21.54 -2.89
N ASN A 145 9.85 -21.89 -2.11
CA ASN A 145 8.46 -21.86 -2.56
C ASN A 145 8.06 -20.45 -3.07
N ILE A 146 8.35 -19.41 -2.30
CA ILE A 146 8.09 -18.02 -2.69
C ILE A 146 8.82 -17.67 -3.99
N LYS A 147 10.12 -17.95 -4.08
CA LYS A 147 10.91 -17.66 -5.30
C LYS A 147 10.37 -18.41 -6.52
N ASN A 148 9.94 -19.66 -6.34
CA ASN A 148 9.36 -20.47 -7.41
C ASN A 148 8.03 -19.88 -7.89
N VAL A 149 7.11 -19.54 -6.98
CA VAL A 149 5.81 -18.94 -7.34
C VAL A 149 5.97 -17.58 -8.01
N LEU A 150 6.94 -16.77 -7.58
CA LEU A 150 7.20 -15.43 -8.15
C LEU A 150 8.09 -15.46 -9.40
N SER A 151 8.66 -16.61 -9.76
CA SER A 151 9.52 -16.74 -10.93
C SER A 151 8.82 -16.33 -12.22
N TYR A 152 9.55 -15.68 -13.13
CA TYR A 152 9.04 -15.33 -14.46
C TYR A 152 8.58 -16.54 -15.27
N LYS A 153 9.13 -17.72 -14.96
CA LYS A 153 8.81 -19.01 -15.60
C LYS A 153 7.49 -19.62 -15.11
N THR A 154 6.98 -19.16 -13.96
CA THR A 154 5.77 -19.69 -13.34
C THR A 154 4.53 -18.97 -13.85
N SER A 155 3.44 -19.71 -14.04
CA SER A 155 2.18 -19.10 -14.45
C SER A 155 1.61 -18.24 -13.32
N LEU A 156 1.06 -17.06 -13.67
CA LEU A 156 0.34 -16.23 -12.70
C LEU A 156 -0.90 -16.93 -12.13
N ASP A 157 -1.33 -18.02 -12.73
CA ASP A 157 -2.46 -18.82 -12.26
C ASP A 157 -2.16 -19.56 -10.95
N GLU A 158 -0.89 -19.74 -10.62
CA GLU A 158 -0.43 -20.23 -9.31
C GLU A 158 -0.33 -19.12 -8.26
N LEU A 159 -0.11 -17.88 -8.72
CA LEU A 159 0.00 -16.71 -7.85
C LEU A 159 -1.36 -16.13 -7.47
N LYS A 160 -2.32 -16.04 -8.40
CA LYS A 160 -3.61 -15.35 -8.16
C LYS A 160 -4.36 -15.84 -6.92
N PRO A 161 -4.45 -17.15 -6.63
CA PRO A 161 -5.06 -17.64 -5.38
C PRO A 161 -4.39 -17.12 -4.10
N ARG A 162 -3.10 -16.79 -4.18
CA ARG A 162 -2.28 -16.24 -3.08
C ARG A 162 -2.22 -14.71 -3.10
N LEU A 163 -2.84 -14.06 -4.09
CA LEU A 163 -2.74 -12.62 -4.30
C LEU A 163 -3.80 -11.88 -3.50
N HIS A 164 -3.35 -10.99 -2.63
CA HIS A 164 -4.16 -10.11 -1.80
C HIS A 164 -3.92 -8.65 -2.20
N ILE A 165 -5.00 -7.90 -2.40
CA ILE A 165 -4.95 -6.50 -2.84
C ILE A 165 -5.58 -5.61 -1.76
N PRO A 166 -4.78 -5.13 -0.78
CA PRO A 166 -5.26 -4.14 0.18
C PRO A 166 -5.38 -2.76 -0.47
N ILE A 167 -6.54 -2.14 -0.32
CA ILE A 167 -6.93 -0.90 -0.99
C ILE A 167 -7.30 0.10 0.09
N LEU A 168 -6.38 1.02 0.40
CA LEU A 168 -6.58 2.04 1.40
C LEU A 168 -7.08 3.35 0.78
N LEU A 169 -8.23 3.80 1.28
CA LEU A 169 -8.75 5.13 1.06
C LEU A 169 -8.73 5.90 2.38
N LEU A 170 -7.67 6.68 2.61
CA LEU A 170 -7.76 7.77 3.58
C LEU A 170 -8.64 8.86 2.98
N HIS A 171 -9.58 9.37 3.75
CA HIS A 171 -10.44 10.42 3.26
C HIS A 171 -10.86 11.43 4.32
N GLU A 172 -10.90 12.69 3.92
CA GLU A 172 -11.58 13.71 4.69
C GLU A 172 -13.09 13.37 4.80
N CYS A 173 -13.63 13.55 6.00
CA CYS A 173 -14.95 13.08 6.37
C CYS A 173 -15.64 14.05 7.32
N SER A 174 -16.70 14.71 6.84
CA SER A 174 -17.52 15.61 7.66
C SER A 174 -18.21 14.91 8.84
N ILE A 175 -18.53 13.61 8.72
CA ILE A 175 -19.06 12.82 9.84
C ILE A 175 -18.03 12.79 10.97
N THR A 176 -16.76 12.53 10.65
CA THR A 176 -15.65 12.47 11.62
C THR A 176 -15.27 13.85 12.14
N GLU A 177 -15.28 14.87 11.28
CA GLU A 177 -15.01 16.26 11.66
C GLU A 177 -15.97 16.78 12.73
N ALA A 178 -17.24 16.35 12.67
CA ALA A 178 -18.28 16.77 13.60
C ALA A 178 -18.27 16.05 14.96
N GLN A 179 -17.22 15.27 15.28
CA GLN A 179 -17.17 14.46 16.50
C GLN A 179 -15.96 14.79 17.36
N ASP A 180 -16.19 15.00 18.64
CA ASP A 180 -15.13 15.23 19.64
C ASP A 180 -14.71 13.95 20.38
N SER A 181 -15.46 12.85 20.21
CA SER A 181 -15.18 11.59 20.89
C SER A 181 -15.69 10.38 20.11
N LEU A 182 -15.14 9.21 20.43
CA LEU A 182 -15.47 7.94 19.77
C LEU A 182 -16.73 7.30 20.38
N THR A 183 -17.88 7.94 20.13
CA THR A 183 -19.20 7.46 20.58
C THR A 183 -19.70 6.30 19.72
N ASP A 184 -20.65 5.52 20.24
CA ASP A 184 -21.32 4.47 19.47
C ASP A 184 -22.12 5.04 18.30
N GLU A 185 -22.76 6.20 18.48
CA GLU A 185 -23.45 6.92 17.41
C GLU A 185 -22.50 7.27 16.25
N TYR A 186 -21.31 7.79 16.56
CA TYR A 186 -20.30 8.07 15.54
C TYR A 186 -19.86 6.78 14.84
N ARG A 187 -19.56 5.72 15.61
CA ARG A 187 -19.16 4.42 15.05
C ARG A 187 -20.21 3.87 14.08
N ASP A 188 -21.48 4.00 14.41
CA ASP A 188 -22.56 3.45 13.58
C ASP A 188 -22.78 4.28 12.32
N LYS A 189 -22.76 5.62 12.42
CA LYS A 189 -22.80 6.52 11.25
C LYS A 189 -21.67 6.24 10.27
N ILE A 190 -20.45 6.08 10.77
CA ILE A 190 -19.29 5.88 9.89
C ILE A 190 -19.28 4.48 9.27
N LYS A 191 -19.70 3.44 10.00
CA LYS A 191 -19.89 2.09 9.45
C LYS A 191 -20.91 2.09 8.32
N GLU A 192 -22.06 2.74 8.52
CA GLU A 192 -23.10 2.82 7.49
C GLU A 192 -22.57 3.52 6.23
N TYR A 193 -21.93 4.69 6.40
CA TYR A 193 -21.33 5.43 5.30
C TYR A 193 -20.25 4.60 4.57
N HIS A 194 -19.35 3.96 5.31
CA HIS A 194 -18.29 3.14 4.73
C HIS A 194 -18.80 1.89 4.03
N LYS A 195 -19.88 1.28 4.53
CA LYS A 195 -20.53 0.14 3.88
C LYS A 195 -21.07 0.51 2.50
N ASP A 196 -21.83 1.62 2.40
CA ASP A 196 -22.29 2.14 1.11
C ASP A 196 -21.12 2.37 0.14
N ARG A 197 -20.05 2.97 0.65
CA ARG A 197 -18.89 3.34 -0.18
C ARG A 197 -18.10 2.12 -0.65
N ALA A 198 -17.98 1.10 0.20
CA ALA A 198 -17.39 -0.18 -0.16
C ALA A 198 -18.23 -0.91 -1.22
N GLU A 199 -19.55 -0.94 -1.10
CA GLU A 199 -20.43 -1.55 -2.09
C GLU A 199 -20.28 -0.89 -3.48
N VAL A 200 -20.24 0.44 -3.52
CA VAL A 200 -20.02 1.16 -4.79
C VAL A 200 -18.64 0.88 -5.36
N TYR A 201 -17.60 0.83 -4.52
CA TYR A 201 -16.26 0.45 -4.95
C TYR A 201 -16.28 -0.93 -5.61
N PHE A 202 -16.79 -1.96 -4.93
CA PHE A 202 -16.79 -3.32 -5.45
C PHE A 202 -17.64 -3.48 -6.71
N LYS A 203 -18.82 -2.83 -6.80
CA LYS A 203 -19.63 -2.83 -8.03
C LYS A 203 -18.85 -2.28 -9.22
N LYS A 204 -18.13 -1.17 -9.04
CA LYS A 204 -17.29 -0.57 -10.08
C LYS A 204 -16.06 -1.42 -10.39
N GLN A 205 -15.44 -1.99 -9.37
CA GLN A 205 -14.24 -2.80 -9.48
C GLN A 205 -14.54 -4.12 -10.20
N ILE A 206 -15.61 -4.84 -9.85
CA ILE A 206 -16.05 -6.04 -10.56
C ILE A 206 -16.34 -5.73 -12.03
N LYS A 207 -17.06 -4.62 -12.31
CA LYS A 207 -17.35 -4.21 -13.70
C LYS A 207 -16.08 -3.93 -14.51
N LYS A 208 -15.03 -3.41 -13.88
CA LYS A 208 -13.77 -3.03 -14.55
C LYS A 208 -12.78 -4.19 -14.65
N CYS A 209 -12.62 -4.94 -13.57
CA CYS A 209 -11.60 -5.98 -13.38
C CYS A 209 -12.12 -7.40 -13.65
N GLY A 210 -13.44 -7.62 -13.70
CA GLY A 210 -14.03 -8.96 -13.78
C GLY A 210 -13.68 -9.76 -15.03
N GLY A 211 -13.18 -9.10 -16.08
CA GLY A 211 -12.64 -9.76 -17.28
C GLY A 211 -11.22 -10.32 -17.12
N ILE A 212 -10.56 -10.08 -15.98
CA ILE A 212 -9.22 -10.62 -15.72
C ILE A 212 -9.33 -12.14 -15.52
N HIS A 213 -8.47 -12.90 -16.19
CA HIS A 213 -8.42 -14.35 -16.04
C HIS A 213 -8.18 -14.75 -14.58
N LYS A 214 -8.94 -15.69 -14.02
CA LYS A 214 -8.90 -16.08 -12.59
C LYS A 214 -9.10 -14.91 -11.63
N TYR A 215 -9.89 -13.91 -12.02
CA TYR A 215 -10.24 -12.78 -11.15
C TYR A 215 -10.84 -13.23 -9.81
N SER A 216 -11.68 -14.28 -9.83
CA SER A 216 -12.33 -14.85 -8.64
C SER A 216 -11.36 -15.38 -7.59
N ASP A 217 -10.13 -15.68 -7.98
CA ASP A 217 -9.12 -16.28 -7.11
C ASP A 217 -8.33 -15.19 -6.36
N ILE A 218 -8.47 -13.91 -6.75
CA ILE A 218 -7.77 -12.78 -6.13
C ILE A 218 -8.59 -12.24 -4.96
N HIS A 219 -7.91 -11.99 -3.84
CA HIS A 219 -8.54 -11.46 -2.62
C HIS A 219 -8.40 -9.95 -2.54
N PHE A 220 -9.52 -9.23 -2.45
CA PHE A 220 -9.54 -7.76 -2.37
C PHE A 220 -9.95 -7.30 -0.97
N HIS A 221 -9.19 -6.36 -0.39
CA HIS A 221 -9.42 -5.86 0.98
C HIS A 221 -9.58 -4.35 0.93
N ILE A 222 -10.81 -3.84 1.03
CA ILE A 222 -11.03 -2.39 1.08
C ILE A 222 -10.87 -1.88 2.53
N ILE A 223 -10.08 -0.84 2.70
CA ILE A 223 -9.82 -0.18 3.97
C ILE A 223 -10.20 1.28 3.81
N LEU A 224 -11.31 1.68 4.43
CA LEU A 224 -11.78 3.06 4.45
C LEU A 224 -11.39 3.68 5.79
N PHE A 225 -10.57 4.72 5.76
CA PHE A 225 -10.12 5.38 6.97
C PHE A 225 -10.49 6.87 6.94
N PRO A 226 -11.35 7.34 7.86
CA PRO A 226 -11.83 8.70 7.83
C PRO A 226 -10.92 9.61 8.66
N VAL A 227 -10.67 10.82 8.19
CA VAL A 227 -9.96 11.88 8.92
C VAL A 227 -10.82 13.14 8.96
N PRO A 228 -10.70 13.97 10.02
CA PRO A 228 -11.52 15.18 10.14
C PRO A 228 -11.17 16.23 9.07
N GLY A 229 -9.90 16.37 8.69
CA GLY A 229 -9.45 17.31 7.67
C GLY A 229 -8.17 16.83 7.02
N LYS A 230 -8.08 16.85 5.68
CA LYS A 230 -6.87 16.39 4.99
C LYS A 230 -5.74 17.40 5.10
N GLU A 231 -6.04 18.67 4.85
CA GLU A 231 -5.03 19.73 4.71
C GLU A 231 -4.15 19.89 5.97
N PRO A 232 -4.70 19.96 7.21
CA PRO A 232 -3.86 20.08 8.41
C PRO A 232 -2.92 18.89 8.61
N ILE A 233 -3.39 17.68 8.29
CA ILE A 233 -2.60 16.44 8.42
C ILE A 233 -1.45 16.44 7.41
N VAL A 234 -1.73 16.81 6.16
CA VAL A 234 -0.72 16.87 5.11
C VAL A 234 0.31 17.95 5.41
N GLN A 235 -0.12 19.13 5.86
CA GLN A 235 0.78 20.22 6.22
C GLN A 235 1.71 19.81 7.37
N GLN A 236 1.16 19.24 8.44
CA GLN A 236 1.97 18.77 9.57
C GLN A 236 2.97 17.69 9.15
N PHE A 237 2.58 16.79 8.25
CA PHE A 237 3.49 15.79 7.69
C PHE A 237 4.64 16.44 6.90
N ILE A 238 4.34 17.41 6.03
CA ILE A 238 5.35 18.14 5.25
C ILE A 238 6.30 18.89 6.18
N ASP A 239 5.79 19.61 7.17
CA ASP A 239 6.60 20.37 8.13
C ASP A 239 7.57 19.46 8.88
N ASN A 240 7.11 18.29 9.31
CA ASN A 240 7.94 17.28 9.95
C ASN A 240 9.05 16.77 9.01
N VAL A 241 8.72 16.48 7.75
CA VAL A 241 9.72 16.03 6.78
C VAL A 241 10.74 17.12 6.50
N GLU A 242 10.31 18.38 6.31
CA GLU A 242 11.21 19.51 6.11
C GLU A 242 12.13 19.72 7.31
N HIS A 243 11.62 19.55 8.54
CA HIS A 243 12.41 19.64 9.75
C HIS A 243 13.55 18.60 9.74
N TYR A 244 13.27 17.34 9.39
CA TYR A 244 14.31 16.30 9.29
C TYR A 244 15.29 16.51 8.13
N LYS A 245 14.86 17.09 7.00
CA LYS A 245 15.75 17.40 5.87
C LYS A 245 16.75 18.53 6.17
N ARG A 246 16.46 19.38 7.15
CA ARG A 246 17.33 20.51 7.56
C ARG A 246 18.33 20.15 8.67
N GLN A 247 18.29 18.92 9.18
CA GLN A 247 19.21 18.40 10.22
C GLN A 247 20.39 17.66 9.59
#